data_AF-A0A7J4UT82-F1
#
_entry.id   AF-A0A7J4UT82-F1
#
_cell.length_a   1.000
_cell.length_b   1.000
_cell.length_c   1.000
_cell.angle_alpha   90.00
_cell.angle_beta   90.00
_cell.angle_gamma   90.00
#
_symmetry.space_group_name_H-M   'P 1'
#
loop_
_entity.id
_entity.type
_entity.pdbx_description
1 polymer ?
#
loop_
_entity_poly.entity_id
_entity_poly.type
_entity_poly.pdbx_seq_one_letter_code
_entity_poly.pdbx_strand_id
1 'polypeptide(L)'
;MKNNSFLVNIAIEKIRLESFLRAQNKGETMDDPLFAISAIDGRYAVETFPLREYMGEAALMRERVQVEIEYLISLSEEEEISLELSEEEMKALRKVYVDFGESDARMVKEIERKGYKEYKATNHDVKAIEYFLREKTP
;
A
#
# COMPACT_ATOMS: atom_id res chain seq x y z
N MET A 1 -4.78 32.87 -18.98
CA MET A 1 -3.61 32.33 -18.26
C MET A 1 -3.76 30.82 -18.05
N LYS A 2 -3.76 30.04 -19.14
CA LYS A 2 -3.83 28.57 -19.11
C LYS A 2 -2.50 28.02 -19.66
N ASN A 3 -2.01 26.93 -19.06
CA ASN A 3 -0.95 26.01 -19.55
C ASN A 3 0.46 26.04 -18.93
N ASN A 4 0.72 26.73 -17.82
CA ASN A 4 2.02 26.54 -17.14
C ASN A 4 2.13 25.16 -16.46
N SER A 5 1.04 24.65 -15.88
CA SER A 5 1.01 23.33 -15.22
C SER A 5 1.24 22.15 -16.19
N PHE A 6 0.74 22.25 -17.43
CA PHE A 6 0.88 21.19 -18.43
C PHE A 6 2.33 21.06 -18.93
N LEU A 7 3.01 22.19 -19.20
CA LEU A 7 4.40 22.20 -19.63
C LEU A 7 5.35 21.72 -18.52
N VAL A 8 5.07 22.07 -17.26
CA VAL A 8 5.83 21.58 -16.11
C VAL A 8 5.69 20.05 -15.97
N ASN A 9 4.49 19.50 -16.10
CA ASN A 9 4.29 18.04 -16.04
C ASN A 9 5.02 17.30 -17.17
N ILE A 10 5.02 17.84 -18.39
CA ILE A 10 5.78 17.27 -19.52
C ILE A 10 7.28 17.30 -19.23
N ALA A 11 7.80 18.42 -18.70
CA ALA A 11 9.21 18.54 -18.37
C ALA A 11 9.63 17.55 -17.27
N ILE A 12 8.81 17.37 -16.23
CA ILE A 12 9.05 16.41 -15.15
C ILE A 12 9.07 14.98 -15.68
N GLU A 13 8.09 14.59 -16.51
CA GLU A 13 8.05 13.25 -17.10
C GLU A 13 9.24 13.00 -18.03
N LYS A 14 9.67 14.01 -18.81
CA LYS A 14 10.85 13.90 -19.65
C LYS A 14 12.13 13.68 -18.83
N ILE A 15 12.34 14.46 -17.77
CA ILE A 15 13.48 14.30 -16.86
C ILE A 15 13.48 12.91 -16.22
N ARG A 16 12.30 12.44 -15.80
CA ARG A 16 12.11 11.11 -15.22
C ARG A 16 12.49 10.00 -16.21
N LEU A 17 12.02 10.09 -17.46
CA LEU A 17 12.34 9.12 -18.51
C LEU A 17 13.83 9.11 -18.84
N GLU A 18 14.45 10.28 -19.02
CA GLU A 18 15.87 10.39 -19.34
C GLU A 18 16.75 9.82 -18.22
N SER A 19 16.40 10.10 -16.96
CA SER A 19 17.09 9.58 -15.79
C SER A 19 16.97 8.05 -15.71
N PHE A 20 15.76 7.52 -15.94
CA PHE A 20 15.50 6.08 -15.95
C PHE A 20 16.30 5.36 -17.03
N LEU A 21 16.31 5.89 -18.27
CA LEU A 21 17.06 5.32 -19.38
C LEU A 21 18.57 5.36 -19.12
N ARG A 22 19.08 6.43 -18.48
CA ARG A 22 20.48 6.54 -18.09
C ARG A 22 20.89 5.48 -17.06
N ALA A 23 20.04 5.24 -16.06
CA ALA A 23 20.26 4.22 -15.03
C ALA A 23 20.33 2.81 -15.67
N GLN A 24 19.35 2.48 -16.54
CA GLN A 24 19.34 1.20 -17.26
C GLN A 24 20.60 0.98 -18.11
N ASN A 25 21.03 2.00 -18.86
CA ASN A 25 22.21 1.90 -19.73
C ASN A 25 23.52 1.68 -18.95
N LYS A 26 23.55 2.05 -17.67
CA LYS A 26 24.68 1.82 -16.77
C LYS A 26 24.57 0.52 -15.95
N GLY A 27 23.47 -0.22 -16.09
CA GLY A 27 23.18 -1.40 -15.28
C GLY A 27 22.81 -1.08 -13.83
N GLU A 28 22.44 0.17 -13.52
CA GLU A 28 21.95 0.57 -12.19
C GLU A 28 20.54 -0.04 -11.99
N THR A 29 20.35 -0.83 -10.93
CA THR A 29 19.03 -1.38 -10.58
C THR A 29 18.39 -0.54 -9.49
N MET A 30 17.05 -0.51 -9.45
CA MET A 30 16.31 0.22 -8.40
C MET A 30 16.58 -0.33 -6.99
N ASP A 31 16.96 -1.60 -6.89
CA ASP A 31 17.13 -2.31 -5.61
C ASP A 31 18.60 -2.37 -5.16
N ASP A 32 19.54 -1.77 -5.91
CA ASP A 32 20.96 -1.73 -5.51
C ASP A 32 21.17 -0.69 -4.38
N PRO A 33 21.62 -1.12 -3.19
CA PRO A 33 21.90 -0.24 -2.06
C PRO A 33 22.83 0.93 -2.38
N LEU A 34 23.70 0.81 -3.38
CA LEU A 34 24.64 1.85 -3.80
C LEU A 34 23.94 3.09 -4.36
N PHE A 35 22.79 2.91 -5.01
CA PHE A 35 22.01 3.99 -5.63
C PHE A 35 20.79 4.41 -4.80
N ALA A 36 20.58 3.80 -3.63
CA ALA A 36 19.54 4.21 -2.70
C ALA A 36 19.73 5.67 -2.27
N ILE A 37 18.66 6.47 -2.37
CA ILE A 37 18.69 7.89 -1.98
C ILE A 37 18.88 8.02 -0.46
N SER A 38 18.18 7.18 0.30
CA SER A 38 18.25 7.17 1.76
C SER A 38 19.26 6.13 2.25
N ALA A 39 20.13 6.52 3.18
CA ALA A 39 21.11 5.61 3.78
C ALA A 39 20.44 4.44 4.52
N ILE A 40 19.22 4.62 5.04
CA ILE A 40 18.50 3.59 5.80
C ILE A 40 18.08 2.41 4.91
N ASP A 41 17.88 2.64 3.62
CA ASP A 41 17.53 1.60 2.64
C ASP A 41 18.74 1.15 1.80
N GLY A 42 19.90 1.77 2.01
CA GLY A 42 21.16 1.50 1.32
C GLY A 42 22.27 1.09 2.29
N ARG A 43 23.13 2.05 2.63
CA ARG A 43 24.32 1.84 3.48
C ARG A 43 24.05 1.10 4.79
N TYR A 44 22.90 1.34 5.42
CA TYR A 44 22.50 0.75 6.70
C TYR A 44 21.35 -0.24 6.57
N ALA A 45 21.08 -0.74 5.36
CA ALA A 45 19.92 -1.61 5.08
C ALA A 45 19.95 -2.90 5.89
N VAL A 46 21.13 -3.44 6.22
CA VAL A 46 21.27 -4.65 7.02
C VAL A 46 20.84 -4.38 8.46
N GLU A 47 21.26 -3.26 9.03
CA GLU A 47 20.92 -2.86 10.40
C GLU A 47 19.45 -2.47 10.55
N THR A 48 18.86 -1.87 9.52
CA THR A 48 17.46 -1.43 9.53
C THR A 48 16.48 -2.48 8.99
N PHE A 49 16.97 -3.59 8.42
CA PHE A 49 16.12 -4.64 7.85
C PHE A 49 14.98 -5.10 8.78
N PRO A 50 15.21 -5.35 10.09
CA PRO A 50 14.14 -5.75 11.00
C PRO A 50 13.03 -4.70 11.15
N LEU A 51 13.31 -3.42 10.91
CA LEU A 51 12.31 -2.35 11.03
C LEU A 51 11.29 -2.36 9.88
N ARG A 52 11.57 -3.04 8.77
CA ARG A 52 10.65 -3.14 7.63
C ARG A 52 9.31 -3.76 8.01
N GLU A 53 9.31 -4.64 9.00
CA GLU A 53 8.10 -5.26 9.55
C GLU A 53 7.11 -4.24 10.13
N TYR A 54 7.58 -3.06 10.52
CA TYR A 54 6.78 -2.01 11.18
C TYR A 54 6.71 -0.70 10.39
N MET A 55 7.77 -0.35 9.67
CA MET A 55 7.94 0.99 9.06
C MET A 55 7.79 0.98 7.53
N GLY A 56 7.72 -0.20 6.91
CA GLY A 56 7.52 -0.32 5.47
C GLY A 56 6.10 0.03 5.04
N GLU A 57 5.91 0.37 3.77
CA GLU A 57 4.56 0.65 3.22
C GLU A 57 3.63 -0.58 3.36
N ALA A 58 4.14 -1.79 3.17
CA ALA A 58 3.39 -3.03 3.39
C ALA A 58 2.99 -3.23 4.86
N ALA A 59 3.85 -2.83 5.81
CA ALA A 59 3.52 -2.85 7.23
C ALA A 59 2.40 -1.85 7.54
N LEU A 60 2.50 -0.62 7.05
CA LEU A 60 1.44 0.39 7.18
C LEU A 60 0.10 -0.11 6.62
N MET A 61 0.10 -0.82 5.50
CA MET A 61 -1.11 -1.43 4.95
C MET A 61 -1.69 -2.50 5.87
N ARG A 62 -0.86 -3.43 6.37
CA ARG A 62 -1.29 -4.47 7.33
C ARG A 62 -1.93 -3.85 8.56
N GLU A 63 -1.27 -2.85 9.16
CA GLU A 63 -1.78 -2.17 10.36
C GLU A 63 -3.10 -1.44 10.08
N ARG A 64 -3.26 -0.84 8.89
CA ARG A 64 -4.54 -0.23 8.49
C ARG A 64 -5.65 -1.27 8.33
N VAL A 65 -5.36 -2.40 7.69
CA VAL A 65 -6.31 -3.52 7.60
C VAL A 65 -6.73 -3.97 9.00
N GLN A 66 -5.78 -4.10 9.93
CA GLN A 66 -6.06 -4.46 11.31
C GLN A 66 -6.97 -3.43 11.99
N VAL A 67 -6.66 -2.13 11.89
CA VAL A 67 -7.48 -1.07 12.50
C VAL A 67 -8.90 -1.08 11.96
N GLU A 68 -9.09 -1.17 10.65
CA GLU A 68 -10.43 -1.19 10.03
C GLU A 68 -11.23 -2.42 10.47
N ILE A 69 -10.59 -3.59 10.57
CA ILE A 69 -11.24 -4.84 11.01
C ILE A 69 -11.60 -4.80 12.50
N GLU A 70 -10.66 -4.42 13.38
CA GLU A 70 -10.96 -4.34 14.81
C GLU A 70 -11.95 -3.21 15.11
N TYR A 71 -11.99 -2.15 14.29
CA TYR A 71 -13.05 -1.15 14.36
C TYR A 71 -14.40 -1.76 14.01
N LEU A 72 -14.53 -2.50 12.91
CA LEU A 72 -15.78 -3.18 12.56
C LEU A 72 -16.26 -4.14 13.65
N ILE A 73 -15.34 -4.92 14.23
CA ILE A 73 -15.64 -5.82 15.34
C ILE A 73 -16.12 -5.02 16.56
N SER A 74 -15.42 -3.94 16.93
CA SER A 74 -15.85 -3.09 18.04
C SER A 74 -17.25 -2.50 17.82
N LEU A 75 -17.60 -2.13 16.58
CA LEU A 75 -18.95 -1.65 16.26
C LEU A 75 -20.01 -2.74 16.43
N SER A 76 -19.67 -4.00 16.21
CA SER A 76 -20.59 -5.13 16.43
C SER A 76 -20.83 -5.46 17.90
N GLU A 77 -19.97 -4.97 18.79
CA GLU A 77 -20.11 -5.12 20.24
C GLU A 77 -20.94 -3.99 20.86
N GLU A 78 -21.25 -2.92 20.12
CA GLU A 78 -22.00 -1.78 20.63
C GLU A 78 -23.51 -1.94 20.53
N GLU A 79 -24.19 -1.81 21.67
CA GLU A 79 -25.64 -2.06 21.81
C GLU A 79 -26.52 -1.16 20.92
N GLU A 80 -26.06 0.06 20.60
CA GLU A 80 -26.80 1.01 19.75
C GLU A 80 -26.66 0.71 18.24
N ILE A 81 -25.74 -0.18 17.86
CA ILE A 81 -25.44 -0.50 16.46
C ILE A 81 -26.07 -1.83 16.11
N SER A 82 -26.94 -1.83 15.10
CA SER A 82 -27.57 -3.06 14.59
C SER A 82 -26.61 -3.83 13.66
N LEU A 83 -25.50 -4.29 14.20
CA LEU A 83 -24.52 -5.15 13.54
C LEU A 83 -24.17 -6.31 14.48
N GLU A 84 -24.47 -7.54 14.07
CA GLU A 84 -24.07 -8.75 14.82
C GLU A 84 -23.03 -9.52 14.01
N LEU A 85 -21.95 -9.91 14.66
CA LEU A 85 -20.93 -10.80 14.10
C LEU A 85 -20.80 -12.02 15.01
N SER A 86 -20.80 -13.21 14.41
CA SER A 86 -20.46 -14.44 15.13
C SER A 86 -18.97 -14.50 15.45
N GLU A 87 -18.61 -15.34 16.43
CA GLU A 87 -17.20 -15.64 16.75
C GLU A 87 -16.44 -16.17 15.53
N GLU A 88 -17.10 -16.98 14.70
CA GLU A 88 -16.53 -17.49 13.46
C GLU A 88 -16.26 -16.38 12.44
N GLU A 89 -17.17 -15.41 12.29
CA GLU A 89 -17.00 -14.25 11.40
C GLU A 89 -15.89 -13.34 11.91
N MET A 90 -15.89 -13.00 13.20
CA MET A 90 -14.81 -12.21 13.82
C MET A 90 -13.44 -12.87 13.62
N LYS A 91 -13.36 -14.19 13.80
CA LYS A 91 -12.13 -14.96 13.55
C LYS A 91 -11.74 -14.95 12.07
N ALA A 92 -12.69 -15.07 11.15
CA ALA A 92 -12.43 -15.00 9.72
C ALA A 92 -11.92 -13.61 9.30
N LEU A 93 -12.51 -12.54 9.85
CA LEU A 93 -12.04 -11.16 9.67
C LEU A 93 -10.60 -11.01 10.17
N ARG A 94 -10.31 -11.37 11.42
CA ARG A 94 -8.95 -11.23 12.00
C ARG A 94 -7.88 -11.98 11.19
N LYS A 95 -8.25 -13.11 10.60
CA LYS A 95 -7.35 -13.88 9.73
C LYS A 95 -6.81 -13.06 8.55
N VAL A 96 -7.57 -12.07 8.05
CA VAL A 96 -7.15 -11.22 6.93
C VAL A 96 -5.89 -10.42 7.25
N TYR A 97 -5.76 -9.84 8.46
CA TYR A 97 -4.54 -9.12 8.83
C TYR A 97 -3.45 -10.04 9.41
N VAL A 98 -3.82 -11.15 10.04
CA VAL A 98 -2.87 -12.16 10.56
C VAL A 98 -2.07 -12.82 9.44
N ASP A 99 -2.75 -13.17 8.35
CA ASP A 99 -2.13 -13.82 7.19
C ASP A 99 -1.68 -12.81 6.10
N PHE A 100 -1.75 -11.51 6.39
CA PHE A 100 -1.48 -10.46 5.41
C PHE A 100 -0.04 -10.56 4.88
N GLY A 101 0.09 -10.76 3.58
CA GLY A 101 1.37 -10.99 2.91
C GLY A 101 1.69 -10.03 1.78
N GLU A 102 2.80 -10.30 1.09
CA GLU A 102 3.27 -9.52 -0.05
C GLU A 102 2.21 -9.44 -1.17
N SER A 103 1.51 -10.54 -1.46
CA SER A 103 0.44 -10.56 -2.47
C SER A 103 -0.70 -9.61 -2.15
N ASP A 104 -1.02 -9.45 -0.87
CA ASP A 104 -2.09 -8.57 -0.41
C ASP A 104 -1.66 -7.10 -0.50
N ALA A 105 -0.44 -6.78 -0.07
CA ALA A 105 0.14 -5.45 -0.27
C ALA A 105 0.19 -5.06 -1.75
N ARG A 106 0.56 -5.99 -2.64
CA ARG A 106 0.55 -5.78 -4.10
C ARG A 106 -0.85 -5.53 -4.63
N MET A 107 -1.85 -6.26 -4.16
CA MET A 107 -3.26 -6.04 -4.52
C MET A 107 -3.75 -4.66 -4.10
N VAL A 108 -3.42 -4.20 -2.87
CA VAL A 108 -3.74 -2.84 -2.42
C VAL A 108 -3.13 -1.79 -3.35
N LYS A 109 -1.85 -1.93 -3.72
CA LYS A 109 -1.20 -1.02 -4.69
C LYS A 109 -1.84 -1.09 -6.08
N GLU A 110 -2.32 -2.25 -6.51
CA GLU A 110 -3.00 -2.41 -7.79
C GLU A 110 -4.34 -1.66 -7.79
N ILE A 111 -5.16 -1.86 -6.75
CA ILE A 111 -6.40 -1.12 -6.53
C ILE A 111 -6.13 0.39 -6.53
N GLU A 112 -5.09 0.84 -5.83
CA GLU A 112 -4.76 2.25 -5.71
C GLU A 112 -4.39 2.87 -7.06
N ARG A 113 -3.52 2.22 -7.84
CA ARG A 113 -2.88 2.83 -9.01
C ARG A 113 -3.55 2.51 -10.33
N LYS A 114 -4.15 1.33 -10.45
CA LYS A 114 -4.71 0.80 -11.70
C LYS A 114 -6.20 0.49 -11.60
N GLY A 115 -6.71 0.33 -10.38
CA GLY A 115 -8.03 -0.25 -10.15
C GLY A 115 -7.96 -1.78 -10.13
N TYR A 116 -9.07 -2.42 -9.82
CA TYR A 116 -9.16 -3.87 -9.68
C TYR A 116 -10.58 -4.33 -9.96
N LYS A 117 -10.74 -5.29 -10.88
CA LYS A 117 -12.07 -5.74 -11.37
C LYS A 117 -12.97 -4.56 -11.76
N GLU A 118 -14.10 -4.36 -11.09
CA GLU A 118 -15.03 -3.25 -11.30
C GLU A 118 -14.59 -1.93 -10.66
N TYR A 119 -13.61 -1.95 -9.75
CA TYR A 119 -13.12 -0.74 -9.09
C TYR A 119 -12.19 0.04 -10.00
N LYS A 120 -12.44 1.33 -10.14
CA LYS A 120 -11.49 2.27 -10.74
C LYS A 120 -10.33 2.52 -9.77
N ALA A 121 -9.18 2.94 -10.32
CA ALA A 121 -8.03 3.37 -9.53
C ALA A 121 -8.46 4.44 -8.51
N THR A 122 -8.16 4.21 -7.23
CA THR A 122 -8.57 5.13 -6.17
C THR A 122 -7.67 6.36 -6.10
N ASN A 123 -6.39 6.22 -6.48
CA ASN A 123 -5.33 7.18 -6.20
C ASN A 123 -5.33 7.65 -4.73
N HIS A 124 -5.75 6.77 -3.82
CA HIS A 124 -5.86 6.98 -2.39
C HIS A 124 -5.69 5.65 -1.66
N ASP A 125 -4.70 5.59 -0.78
CA ASP A 125 -4.28 4.43 -0.02
C ASP A 125 -5.38 3.85 0.90
N VAL A 126 -6.00 4.66 1.77
CA VAL A 126 -7.07 4.20 2.67
C VAL A 126 -8.28 3.68 1.90
N LYS A 127 -8.66 4.35 0.80
CA LYS A 127 -9.75 3.85 -0.04
C LYS A 127 -9.42 2.51 -0.72
N ALA A 128 -8.14 2.29 -1.05
CA ALA A 128 -7.69 1.01 -1.58
C ALA A 128 -7.75 -0.10 -0.51
N ILE A 129 -7.51 0.22 0.76
CA ILE A 129 -7.72 -0.72 1.89
C ILE A 129 -9.20 -1.10 2.01
N GLU A 130 -10.14 -0.15 1.91
CA GLU A 130 -11.58 -0.45 1.94
C GLU A 130 -11.98 -1.45 0.85
N TYR A 131 -11.53 -1.23 -0.39
CA TYR A 131 -11.82 -2.15 -1.49
C TYR A 131 -11.10 -3.48 -1.34
N PHE A 132 -9.87 -3.50 -0.82
CA PHE A 132 -9.18 -4.74 -0.48
C PHE A 132 -9.98 -5.57 0.53
N LEU A 133 -10.51 -4.93 1.58
CA LEU A 133 -11.32 -5.63 2.58
C LEU A 133 -12.56 -6.25 1.94
N ARG A 134 -13.29 -5.51 1.09
CA ARG A 134 -14.46 -6.05 0.35
C ARG A 134 -14.16 -7.28 -0.50
N GLU A 135 -12.92 -7.42 -0.98
CA GLU A 135 -12.50 -8.58 -1.76
C GLU A 135 -12.03 -9.77 -0.91
N LYS A 136 -11.63 -9.51 0.33
CA LYS A 136 -11.05 -10.50 1.25
C LYS A 136 -12.02 -10.98 2.31
N THR A 137 -13.06 -10.22 2.58
CA THR A 137 -14.12 -10.56 3.51
C THR A 137 -15.37 -11.02 2.74
N PRO A 138 -16.19 -11.90 3.32
CA PRO A 138 -17.46 -12.34 2.72
C PRO A 138 -18.43 -11.18 2.41
#